data_AF-A0A3D0TIQ2-F1
#
_entry.id   AF-A0A3D0TIQ2-F1
#
_cell.length_a   1.000
_cell.length_b   1.000
_cell.length_c   1.000
_cell.angle_alpha   90.00
_cell.angle_beta   90.00
_cell.angle_gamma   90.00
#
_symmetry.space_group_name_H-M   'P 1'
#
loop_
_entity.id
_entity.type
_entity.pdbx_description
1 polymer ?
#
loop_
_entity_poly.entity_id
_entity_poly.type
_entity_poly.pdbx_seq_one_letter_code
_entity_poly.pdbx_strand_id
1 'polypeptide(L)'
;MTDLKRTQLFSAFDENENVKHGLPSAAYTSKDFYELESKLVFAKSWTFVGFAHDLAQVGDITPLEVAGQPLILVRSSKNKIRAFHNVCRHRNLKLVDKPRNCKSLITCPYHNWCYNLDGQLRAAPFFGGQKTELPKDFKLKEHGLLEVPCELFHDWIFVNLNCDTVSFESHLAPLRKQLAGIDLDDFVVVVSIEFGEIKTNWKLLMENFIEPYHVQFVHKNTTNQPLVDHYVVSDGHCLGSAVDLTSEQQEQAQEG
;
A
#
# COMPACT_ATOMS: atom_id res chain seq x y z
N MET A 1 -12.36 -12.07 19.87
CA MET A 1 -13.39 -11.37 19.06
C MET A 1 -14.45 -10.88 20.01
N THR A 2 -14.12 -9.82 20.73
CA THR A 2 -15.05 -9.13 21.62
C THR A 2 -16.15 -8.54 20.74
N ASP A 3 -17.37 -8.57 21.25
CA ASP A 3 -18.63 -8.40 20.51
C ASP A 3 -18.87 -6.94 20.07
N LEU A 4 -17.98 -6.40 19.23
CA LEU A 4 -18.12 -5.09 18.58
C LEU A 4 -19.38 -5.03 17.70
N LYS A 5 -19.90 -6.19 17.27
CA LYS A 5 -21.16 -6.31 16.54
C LYS A 5 -22.40 -6.09 17.41
N ARG A 6 -22.33 -6.30 18.73
CA ARG A 6 -23.43 -6.02 19.67
C ARG A 6 -23.36 -4.64 20.31
N THR A 7 -22.26 -3.92 20.16
CA THR A 7 -22.11 -2.62 20.82
C THR A 7 -22.85 -1.56 20.00
N GLN A 8 -23.67 -0.72 20.65
CA GLN A 8 -24.26 0.51 20.11
C GLN A 8 -23.22 1.55 19.65
N LEU A 9 -21.94 1.16 19.53
CA LEU A 9 -20.81 2.02 19.20
C LEU A 9 -20.99 2.71 17.83
N PHE A 10 -21.73 2.07 16.92
CA PHE A 10 -22.02 2.62 15.59
C PHE A 10 -23.43 3.16 15.43
N SER A 11 -24.31 3.06 16.44
CA SER A 11 -25.71 3.48 16.29
C SER A 11 -25.84 4.98 16.02
N ALA A 12 -24.87 5.78 16.46
CA ALA A 12 -24.79 7.22 16.16
C ALA A 12 -24.46 7.52 14.67
N PHE A 13 -23.96 6.56 13.90
CA PHE A 13 -23.71 6.69 12.45
C PHE A 13 -24.85 6.16 11.60
N ASP A 14 -25.69 5.29 12.17
CA ASP A 14 -26.91 4.78 11.53
C ASP A 14 -28.06 5.80 11.61
N GLU A 15 -27.89 6.90 12.36
CA GLU A 15 -28.82 8.04 12.38
C GLU A 15 -28.70 8.82 11.06
N ASN A 16 -29.59 8.50 10.12
CA ASN A 16 -29.68 9.06 8.76
C ASN A 16 -30.00 10.56 8.67
N GLU A 17 -29.91 11.34 9.75
CA GLU A 17 -30.16 12.79 9.72
C GLU A 17 -29.00 13.58 10.32
N ASN A 18 -28.47 14.49 9.49
CA ASN A 18 -27.41 15.48 9.77
C ASN A 18 -26.26 14.94 10.63
N VAL A 19 -25.15 14.55 10.00
CA VAL A 19 -23.93 14.10 10.70
C VAL A 19 -23.49 15.12 11.75
N LYS A 20 -23.60 14.78 13.04
CA LYS A 20 -23.24 15.67 14.17
C LYS A 20 -21.83 15.42 14.72
N HIS A 21 -21.26 14.25 14.46
CA HIS A 21 -20.03 13.77 15.09
C HIS A 21 -19.18 12.94 14.10
N GLY A 22 -17.85 12.97 14.27
CA GLY A 22 -16.92 12.06 13.59
C GLY A 22 -16.92 10.67 14.23
N LEU A 23 -16.04 9.77 13.76
CA LEU A 23 -15.95 8.37 14.22
C LEU A 23 -15.78 8.26 15.75
N PRO A 24 -16.27 7.19 16.39
CA PRO A 24 -16.13 7.04 17.84
C PRO A 24 -14.67 6.78 18.18
N SER A 25 -14.24 7.14 19.39
CA SER A 25 -12.83 7.01 19.83
C SER A 25 -12.25 5.61 19.60
N ALA A 26 -13.07 4.57 19.80
CA ALA A 26 -12.68 3.18 19.58
C ALA A 26 -12.32 2.86 18.11
N ALA A 27 -12.83 3.60 17.12
CA ALA A 27 -12.40 3.44 15.74
C ALA A 27 -10.91 3.81 15.55
N TYR A 28 -10.38 4.70 16.39
CA TYR A 28 -8.99 5.16 16.32
C TYR A 28 -8.05 4.38 17.24
N THR A 29 -8.55 3.89 18.38
CA THR A 29 -7.70 3.34 19.46
C THR A 29 -7.88 1.85 19.71
N SER A 30 -8.96 1.23 19.22
CA SER A 30 -9.24 -0.19 19.48
C SER A 30 -8.47 -1.11 18.55
N LYS A 31 -7.70 -2.03 19.14
CA LYS A 31 -7.04 -3.12 18.40
C LYS A 31 -8.05 -4.02 17.68
N ASP A 32 -9.15 -4.36 18.33
CA ASP A 32 -10.18 -5.22 17.73
C ASP A 32 -10.82 -4.54 16.50
N PHE A 33 -10.98 -3.21 16.53
CA PHE A 33 -11.48 -2.46 15.38
C PHE A 33 -10.46 -2.44 14.24
N TYR A 34 -9.19 -2.19 14.55
CA TYR A 34 -8.11 -2.26 13.55
C TYR A 34 -7.99 -3.65 12.91
N GLU A 35 -8.20 -4.73 13.66
CA GLU A 35 -8.24 -6.09 13.10
C GLU A 35 -9.42 -6.30 12.13
N LEU A 36 -10.56 -5.64 12.37
CA LEU A 36 -11.69 -5.64 11.44
C LEU A 36 -11.36 -4.83 10.18
N GLU A 37 -10.78 -3.63 10.33
CA GLU A 37 -10.33 -2.81 9.19
C GLU A 37 -9.31 -3.57 8.33
N SER A 38 -8.34 -4.22 8.96
CA SER A 38 -7.36 -5.09 8.29
C SER A 38 -8.04 -6.15 7.44
N LYS A 39 -9.08 -6.82 7.95
CA LYS A 39 -9.78 -7.91 7.25
C LYS A 39 -10.79 -7.44 6.20
N LEU A 40 -11.42 -6.29 6.41
CA LEU A 40 -12.57 -5.85 5.62
C LEU A 40 -12.22 -4.73 4.63
N VAL A 41 -11.22 -3.91 4.95
CA VAL A 41 -10.76 -2.80 4.10
C VAL A 41 -9.47 -3.21 3.40
N PHE A 42 -8.37 -3.34 4.13
CA PHE A 42 -7.04 -3.50 3.55
C PHE A 42 -6.84 -4.86 2.85
N ALA A 43 -7.31 -5.95 3.45
CA ALA A 43 -7.19 -7.28 2.84
C ALA A 43 -8.14 -7.52 1.65
N LYS A 44 -9.10 -6.62 1.40
CA LYS A 44 -10.12 -6.75 0.34
C LYS A 44 -10.08 -5.62 -0.70
N SER A 45 -9.06 -4.77 -0.64
CA SER A 45 -8.91 -3.62 -1.53
C SER A 45 -7.51 -3.61 -2.10
N TRP A 46 -7.36 -2.96 -3.26
CA TRP A 46 -6.05 -2.57 -3.74
C TRP A 46 -5.47 -1.53 -2.78
N THR A 47 -4.25 -1.78 -2.32
CA THR A 47 -3.54 -0.93 -1.38
C THR A 47 -2.27 -0.41 -2.04
N PHE A 48 -2.10 0.90 -2.06
CA PHE A 48 -0.83 1.52 -2.46
C PHE A 48 0.26 1.13 -1.46
N VAL A 49 1.41 0.67 -1.96
CA VAL A 49 2.49 0.12 -1.12
C VAL A 49 3.87 0.68 -1.40
N GLY A 50 4.00 1.62 -2.32
CA GLY A 50 5.26 2.29 -2.61
C GLY A 50 5.44 2.60 -4.09
N PHE A 51 6.66 2.96 -4.44
CA PHE A 51 6.99 3.46 -5.78
C PHE A 51 7.91 2.51 -6.55
N ALA A 52 7.79 2.49 -7.87
CA ALA A 52 8.54 1.60 -8.74
C ALA A 52 10.00 2.01 -8.90
N HIS A 53 10.30 3.31 -8.77
CA HIS A 53 11.66 3.83 -8.77
C HIS A 53 12.49 3.37 -7.56
N ASP A 54 11.86 3.07 -6.41
CA ASP A 54 12.53 2.51 -5.24
C ASP A 54 13.07 1.08 -5.50
N LEU A 55 12.57 0.42 -6.54
CA LEU A 55 13.04 -0.88 -7.02
C LEU A 55 13.66 -0.75 -8.41
N ALA A 56 14.49 0.25 -8.70
CA ALA A 56 14.96 0.56 -10.05
C ALA A 56 15.66 -0.61 -10.79
N GLN A 57 16.41 -1.45 -10.08
CA GLN A 57 17.25 -2.50 -10.67
C GLN A 57 16.64 -3.90 -10.52
N VAL A 58 16.88 -4.76 -11.50
CA VAL A 58 16.52 -6.19 -11.38
C VAL A 58 17.15 -6.79 -10.13
N GLY A 59 16.35 -7.49 -9.35
CA GLY A 59 16.75 -8.08 -8.07
C GLY A 59 16.60 -7.13 -6.87
N ASP A 60 16.25 -5.86 -7.07
CA ASP A 60 15.84 -5.01 -5.95
C ASP A 60 14.62 -5.63 -5.29
N ILE A 61 14.68 -5.72 -3.96
CA ILE A 61 13.67 -6.36 -3.13
C ILE A 61 13.47 -5.54 -1.87
N THR A 62 12.22 -5.24 -1.54
CA THR A 62 11.85 -4.49 -0.32
C THR A 62 10.75 -5.22 0.45
N PRO A 63 10.90 -5.43 1.78
CA PRO A 63 9.85 -5.99 2.60
C PRO A 63 8.84 -4.92 3.03
N LEU A 64 7.58 -5.30 3.15
CA LEU A 64 6.51 -4.44 3.66
C LEU A 64 5.43 -5.26 4.37
N GLU A 65 4.43 -4.59 4.93
CA GLU A 65 3.29 -5.23 5.58
C GLU A 65 1.98 -4.62 5.07
N VAL A 66 1.00 -5.47 4.74
CA VAL A 66 -0.37 -5.04 4.41
C VAL A 66 -1.34 -5.85 5.25
N ALA A 67 -2.27 -5.18 5.95
CA ALA A 67 -3.28 -5.84 6.79
C ALA A 67 -2.70 -6.85 7.80
N GLY A 68 -1.52 -6.59 8.36
CA GLY A 68 -0.82 -7.51 9.28
C GLY A 68 -0.11 -8.68 8.59
N GLN A 69 -0.06 -8.71 7.25
CA GLN A 69 0.59 -9.77 6.48
C GLN A 69 1.92 -9.31 5.89
N PRO A 70 3.03 -10.02 6.14
CA PRO A 70 4.34 -9.63 5.64
C PRO A 70 4.46 -9.99 4.15
N LEU A 71 4.82 -9.01 3.34
CA LEU A 71 5.03 -9.12 1.90
C LEU A 71 6.47 -8.71 1.53
N ILE A 72 6.86 -9.08 0.33
CA ILE A 72 8.03 -8.55 -0.38
C ILE A 72 7.59 -8.06 -1.76
N LEU A 73 8.10 -6.90 -2.18
CA LEU A 73 8.12 -6.48 -3.57
C LEU A 73 9.48 -6.81 -4.15
N VAL A 74 9.53 -7.32 -5.39
CA VAL A 74 10.79 -7.63 -6.09
C VAL A 74 10.71 -7.24 -7.56
N ARG A 75 11.75 -6.58 -8.09
CA ARG A 75 11.90 -6.40 -9.54
C ARG A 75 12.44 -7.68 -10.16
N SER A 76 11.57 -8.38 -10.88
CA SER A 76 11.85 -9.66 -11.53
C SER A 76 12.86 -9.57 -12.67
N SER A 77 13.33 -10.72 -13.14
CA SER A 77 14.24 -10.86 -14.28
C SER A 77 13.68 -10.30 -15.59
N LYS A 78 12.34 -10.20 -15.71
CA LYS A 78 11.64 -9.62 -16.85
C LYS A 78 11.34 -8.13 -16.68
N ASN A 79 12.02 -7.47 -15.74
CA ASN A 79 11.84 -6.06 -15.41
C ASN A 79 10.42 -5.69 -14.93
N LYS A 80 9.67 -6.67 -14.40
CA LYS A 80 8.35 -6.46 -13.78
C LYS A 80 8.46 -6.48 -12.26
N ILE A 81 7.75 -5.61 -11.56
CA ILE A 81 7.61 -5.69 -10.11
C ILE A 81 6.57 -6.77 -9.79
N ARG A 82 6.88 -7.63 -8.81
CA ARG A 82 6.01 -8.69 -8.33
C ARG A 82 5.95 -8.66 -6.81
N ALA A 83 4.84 -9.11 -6.25
CA ALA A 83 4.64 -9.17 -4.81
C ALA A 83 4.44 -10.62 -4.34
N PHE A 84 5.11 -11.00 -3.27
CA PHE A 84 4.94 -12.32 -2.66
C PHE A 84 4.76 -12.19 -1.15
N HIS A 85 4.10 -13.17 -0.53
CA HIS A 85 4.22 -13.32 0.93
C HIS A 85 5.68 -13.53 1.31
N ASN A 86 6.17 -12.74 2.27
CA ASN A 86 7.54 -12.79 2.77
C ASN A 86 7.74 -13.95 3.75
N VAL A 87 7.46 -15.16 3.28
CA VAL A 87 7.35 -16.36 4.10
C VAL A 87 7.92 -17.55 3.32
N CYS A 88 8.99 -18.14 3.84
CA CYS A 88 9.59 -19.33 3.26
C CYS A 88 8.60 -20.50 3.29
N ARG A 89 8.41 -21.15 2.15
CA ARG A 89 7.53 -22.33 1.99
C ARG A 89 8.01 -23.61 2.70
N HIS A 90 9.20 -23.59 3.33
CA HIS A 90 9.69 -24.71 4.13
C HIS A 90 9.11 -24.70 5.55
N ARG A 91 9.42 -23.67 6.33
CA ARG A 91 9.05 -23.56 7.76
C ARG A 91 8.64 -22.15 8.16
N ASN A 92 8.04 -21.42 7.22
CA ASN A 92 7.40 -20.13 7.45
C ASN A 92 8.29 -19.00 8.01
N LEU A 93 9.62 -19.13 7.87
CA LEU A 93 10.54 -18.07 8.25
C LEU A 93 10.40 -16.88 7.30
N LYS A 94 10.46 -15.66 7.85
CA LYS A 94 10.60 -14.44 7.06
C LYS A 94 11.86 -14.48 6.19
N LEU A 95 11.74 -14.10 4.91
CA LEU A 95 12.84 -14.21 3.93
C LEU A 95 13.72 -12.97 3.89
N VAL A 96 13.11 -11.78 4.00
CA VAL A 96 13.78 -10.49 3.83
C VAL A 96 13.36 -9.54 4.94
N ASP A 97 14.33 -9.03 5.69
CA ASP A 97 14.09 -8.10 6.81
C ASP A 97 14.27 -6.63 6.44
N LYS A 98 15.09 -6.34 5.42
CA LYS A 98 15.39 -4.98 4.97
C LYS A 98 15.53 -4.89 3.45
N PRO A 99 15.30 -3.70 2.87
CA PRO A 99 15.55 -3.46 1.44
C PRO A 99 16.99 -3.81 1.04
N ARG A 100 17.15 -4.43 -0.13
CA ARG A 100 18.46 -4.74 -0.74
C ARG A 100 18.30 -5.15 -2.20
N ASN A 101 19.41 -5.29 -2.92
CA ASN A 101 19.46 -6.05 -4.16
C ASN A 101 19.85 -7.52 -3.87
N CYS A 102 19.01 -8.48 -4.25
CA CYS A 102 19.23 -9.92 -4.07
C CYS A 102 19.86 -10.62 -5.30
N LYS A 103 20.33 -9.85 -6.28
CA LYS A 103 20.86 -10.33 -7.57
C LYS A 103 19.81 -11.17 -8.29
N SER A 104 19.97 -12.50 -8.34
CA SER A 104 19.10 -13.41 -9.08
C SER A 104 18.29 -14.36 -8.19
N LEU A 105 18.56 -14.41 -6.88
CA LEU A 105 17.97 -15.39 -5.96
C LEU A 105 17.58 -14.78 -4.61
N ILE A 106 16.37 -15.11 -4.17
CA ILE A 106 15.89 -14.88 -2.81
C ILE A 106 16.22 -16.13 -2.00
N THR A 107 17.22 -16.04 -1.13
CA THR A 107 17.67 -17.17 -0.30
C THR A 107 17.15 -17.06 1.12
N CYS A 108 16.44 -18.11 1.57
CA CYS A 108 15.97 -18.22 2.94
C CYS A 108 17.16 -18.36 3.92
N PRO A 109 17.25 -17.50 4.95
CA PRO A 109 18.42 -17.48 5.84
C PRO A 109 18.47 -18.69 6.81
N TYR A 110 17.43 -19.53 6.85
CA TYR A 110 17.41 -20.70 7.75
C TYR A 110 18.02 -21.96 7.10
N HIS A 111 17.51 -22.37 5.94
CA HIS A 111 17.92 -23.65 5.31
C HIS A 111 18.34 -23.49 3.85
N ASN A 112 18.65 -22.27 3.40
CA ASN A 112 19.10 -21.99 2.03
C ASN A 112 18.14 -22.49 0.93
N TRP A 113 16.83 -22.51 1.20
CA TRP A 113 15.86 -22.62 0.11
C TRP A 113 15.98 -21.37 -0.76
N CYS A 114 16.23 -21.56 -2.05
CA CYS A 114 16.50 -20.48 -3.00
C CYS A 114 15.36 -20.36 -3.99
N TYR A 115 14.73 -19.19 -4.03
CA TYR A 115 13.69 -18.84 -4.99
C TYR A 115 14.29 -17.91 -6.06
N ASN A 116 13.88 -18.05 -7.32
CA ASN A 116 14.20 -17.01 -8.31
C ASN A 116 13.35 -15.76 -8.07
N LEU A 117 13.64 -14.69 -8.80
CA LEU A 117 12.89 -13.43 -8.73
C LEU A 117 11.42 -13.56 -9.23
N ASP A 118 11.08 -14.70 -9.80
CA ASP A 118 9.72 -15.06 -10.21
C ASP A 118 8.97 -15.90 -9.15
N GLY A 119 9.56 -16.06 -7.96
CA GLY A 119 8.99 -16.79 -6.83
C GLY A 119 9.12 -18.31 -6.92
N GLN A 120 9.63 -18.87 -8.01
CA GLN A 120 9.78 -20.32 -8.16
C GLN A 120 10.92 -20.85 -7.30
N LEU A 121 10.70 -21.94 -6.57
CA LEU A 121 11.77 -22.63 -5.85
C LEU A 121 12.75 -23.25 -6.86
N ARG A 122 14.03 -22.91 -6.74
CA ARG A 122 15.11 -23.38 -7.63
C ARG A 122 16.00 -24.41 -6.95
N ALA A 123 16.20 -24.29 -5.64
CA ALA A 123 16.99 -25.22 -4.88
C ALA A 123 16.46 -25.36 -3.45
N ALA A 124 16.54 -26.58 -2.93
CA ALA A 124 16.30 -26.91 -1.53
C ALA A 124 17.45 -27.83 -1.07
N PRO A 125 18.65 -27.27 -0.79
CA PRO A 125 19.84 -28.06 -0.48
C PRO A 125 19.61 -29.00 0.70
N PHE A 126 20.07 -30.25 0.58
CA PHE A 126 19.98 -31.28 1.63
C PHE A 126 18.55 -31.57 2.12
N PHE A 127 17.53 -31.14 1.37
CA PHE A 127 16.16 -31.49 1.69
C PHE A 127 15.96 -33.00 1.47
N GLY A 128 15.59 -33.72 2.53
CA GLY A 128 15.41 -35.17 2.48
C GLY A 128 16.63 -36.02 2.81
N GLY A 129 17.77 -35.42 3.22
CA GLY A 129 18.91 -36.19 3.74
C GLY A 129 20.28 -35.53 3.55
N GLN A 130 21.33 -36.34 3.56
CA GLN A 130 22.73 -35.89 3.47
C GLN A 130 23.20 -35.56 2.04
N LYS A 131 22.35 -35.81 1.04
CA LYS A 131 22.66 -35.57 -0.38
C LYS A 131 21.93 -34.32 -0.88
N THR A 132 22.46 -33.71 -1.93
CA THR A 132 21.81 -32.58 -2.62
C THR A 132 20.69 -33.01 -3.58
N GLU A 133 20.61 -34.31 -3.88
CA GLU A 133 19.50 -34.90 -4.64
C GLU A 133 18.21 -34.81 -3.82
N LEU A 134 17.16 -34.29 -4.44
CA LEU A 134 15.85 -34.17 -3.82
C LEU A 134 15.13 -35.54 -3.81
N PRO A 135 14.23 -35.79 -2.84
CA PRO A 135 13.37 -36.97 -2.86
C PRO A 135 12.62 -37.08 -4.19
N LYS A 136 12.42 -38.31 -4.70
CA LYS A 136 11.81 -38.54 -6.02
C LYS A 136 10.45 -37.86 -6.20
N ASP A 137 9.67 -37.79 -5.13
CA ASP A 137 8.32 -37.21 -5.16
C ASP A 137 8.30 -35.71 -4.85
N PHE A 138 9.44 -35.11 -4.51
CA PHE A 138 9.52 -33.68 -4.21
C PHE A 138 9.63 -32.85 -5.49
N LYS A 139 8.62 -32.00 -5.72
CA LYS A 139 8.54 -31.17 -6.92
C LYS A 139 8.73 -29.71 -6.58
N LEU A 140 9.88 -29.15 -6.97
CA LEU A 140 10.21 -27.73 -6.77
C LEU A 140 9.06 -26.77 -7.16
N LYS A 141 8.36 -27.07 -8.26
CA LYS A 141 7.25 -26.26 -8.77
C LYS A 141 6.06 -26.14 -7.80
N GLU A 142 5.88 -27.07 -6.87
CA GLU A 142 4.77 -27.07 -5.90
C GLU A 142 5.10 -26.22 -4.65
N HIS A 143 6.33 -25.73 -4.55
CA HIS A 143 6.86 -25.04 -3.37
C HIS A 143 7.38 -23.62 -3.66
N GLY A 144 6.93 -22.99 -4.75
CA GLY A 144 7.21 -21.58 -5.02
C GLY A 144 6.57 -20.63 -4.01
N LEU A 145 7.07 -19.41 -3.89
CA LEU A 145 6.47 -18.35 -3.08
C LEU A 145 5.02 -18.12 -3.49
N LEU A 146 4.19 -17.77 -2.52
CA LEU A 146 2.80 -17.42 -2.76
C LEU A 146 2.75 -15.96 -3.23
N GLU A 147 2.41 -15.77 -4.50
CA GLU A 147 2.25 -14.45 -5.12
C GLU A 147 0.94 -13.81 -4.68
N VAL A 148 0.95 -12.49 -4.52
CA VAL A 148 -0.25 -11.67 -4.37
C VAL A 148 -0.39 -10.76 -5.60
N PRO A 149 -1.62 -10.50 -6.09
CA PRO A 149 -1.85 -9.53 -7.15
C PRO A 149 -1.08 -8.24 -6.90
N CYS A 150 -0.35 -7.79 -7.93
CA CYS A 150 0.51 -6.62 -7.89
C CYS A 150 0.41 -5.91 -9.23
N GLU A 151 0.04 -4.64 -9.19
CA GLU A 151 -0.18 -3.83 -10.37
C GLU A 151 0.55 -2.50 -10.25
N LEU A 152 0.95 -1.97 -11.40
CA LEU A 152 1.68 -0.72 -11.51
C LEU A 152 0.80 0.29 -12.24
N PHE A 153 0.64 1.48 -11.66
CA PHE A 153 0.05 2.63 -12.33
C PHE A 153 1.07 3.76 -12.36
N HIS A 154 1.62 4.04 -13.54
CA HIS A 154 2.78 4.92 -13.72
C HIS A 154 3.95 4.44 -12.83
N ASP A 155 4.21 5.11 -11.71
CA ASP A 155 5.25 4.77 -10.75
C ASP A 155 4.69 4.16 -9.45
N TRP A 156 3.36 4.07 -9.31
CA TRP A 156 2.71 3.66 -8.06
C TRP A 156 2.39 2.18 -8.04
N ILE A 157 2.87 1.49 -7.00
CA ILE A 157 2.69 0.05 -6.84
C ILE A 157 1.47 -0.20 -5.96
N PHE A 158 0.56 -1.02 -6.46
CA PHE A 158 -0.60 -1.50 -5.71
C PHE A 158 -0.54 -3.00 -5.54
N VAL A 159 -1.01 -3.49 -4.39
CA VAL A 159 -1.20 -4.92 -4.14
C VAL A 159 -2.58 -5.20 -3.61
N ASN A 160 -3.04 -6.43 -3.77
CA ASN A 160 -4.30 -6.89 -3.22
C ASN A 160 -4.15 -8.29 -2.63
N LEU A 161 -4.57 -8.48 -1.38
CA LEU A 161 -4.46 -9.78 -0.69
C LEU A 161 -5.58 -10.76 -1.06
N ASN A 162 -6.61 -10.30 -1.77
CA ASN A 162 -7.77 -11.09 -2.14
C ASN A 162 -8.02 -11.04 -3.66
N CYS A 163 -7.82 -12.18 -4.32
CA CYS A 163 -7.98 -12.33 -5.76
C CYS A 163 -9.43 -12.21 -6.25
N ASP A 164 -10.43 -12.34 -5.37
CA ASP A 164 -11.86 -12.29 -5.71
C ASP A 164 -12.47 -10.87 -5.63
N THR A 165 -11.61 -9.85 -5.62
CA THR A 165 -12.01 -8.45 -5.47
C THR A 165 -12.18 -7.78 -6.84
N VAL A 166 -12.62 -6.53 -6.81
CA VAL A 166 -12.71 -5.66 -7.99
C VAL A 166 -11.37 -5.66 -8.76
N SER A 167 -11.45 -5.73 -10.10
CA SER A 167 -10.26 -5.64 -10.95
C SER A 167 -9.51 -4.33 -10.70
N PHE A 168 -8.18 -4.36 -10.90
CA PHE A 168 -7.37 -3.16 -10.71
C PHE A 168 -7.86 -1.98 -11.55
N GLU A 169 -8.21 -2.24 -12.81
CA GLU A 169 -8.75 -1.23 -13.73
C GLU A 169 -10.01 -0.56 -13.20
N SER A 170 -10.96 -1.32 -12.65
CA SER A 170 -12.18 -0.77 -12.06
C SER A 170 -11.90 -0.02 -10.75
N HIS A 171 -10.94 -0.49 -9.95
CA HIS A 171 -10.51 0.21 -8.73
C HIS A 171 -9.87 1.56 -9.05
N LEU A 172 -9.06 1.62 -10.12
CA LEU A 172 -8.27 2.79 -10.48
C LEU A 172 -9.04 3.81 -11.34
N ALA A 173 -10.18 3.42 -11.94
CA ALA A 173 -10.95 4.26 -12.85
C ALA A 173 -11.31 5.66 -12.30
N PRO A 174 -11.72 5.85 -11.03
CA PRO A 174 -12.00 7.18 -10.48
C PRO A 174 -10.76 8.08 -10.49
N LEU A 175 -9.61 7.55 -10.07
CA LEU A 175 -8.34 8.28 -10.05
C LEU A 175 -7.90 8.65 -11.47
N ARG A 176 -7.99 7.71 -12.44
CA ARG A 176 -7.67 8.01 -13.84
C ARG A 176 -8.54 9.12 -14.42
N LYS A 177 -9.82 9.15 -14.06
CA LYS A 177 -10.73 10.23 -14.48
C LYS A 177 -10.32 11.58 -13.89
N GLN A 178 -9.88 11.61 -12.63
CA GLN A 178 -9.41 12.86 -11.99
C GLN A 178 -8.11 13.37 -12.59
N LEU A 179 -7.20 12.47 -12.92
CA LEU A 179 -5.92 12.80 -13.55
C LEU A 179 -6.03 12.91 -15.09
N ALA A 180 -7.24 12.90 -15.64
CA ALA A 180 -7.44 13.00 -17.08
C ALA A 180 -6.93 14.35 -17.58
N GLY A 181 -6.02 14.32 -18.56
CA GLY A 181 -5.38 15.52 -19.11
C GLY A 181 -4.02 15.86 -18.48
N ILE A 182 -3.60 15.12 -17.45
CA ILE A 182 -2.24 15.17 -16.92
C ILE A 182 -1.44 14.04 -17.59
N ASP A 183 -0.35 14.40 -18.27
CA ASP A 183 0.61 13.40 -18.74
C ASP A 183 1.47 12.96 -17.55
N LEU A 184 1.15 11.79 -16.99
CA LEU A 184 1.90 11.27 -15.85
C LEU A 184 3.34 10.92 -16.24
N ASP A 185 3.61 10.60 -17.52
CA ASP A 185 4.95 10.20 -17.96
C ASP A 185 5.94 11.38 -18.01
N ASP A 186 5.44 12.62 -17.93
CA ASP A 186 6.27 13.83 -17.78
C ASP A 186 6.75 14.04 -16.34
N PHE A 187 6.22 13.32 -15.34
CA PHE A 187 6.64 13.47 -13.95
C PHE A 187 7.96 12.74 -13.71
N VAL A 188 8.90 13.48 -13.12
CA VAL A 188 10.17 12.92 -12.62
C VAL A 188 10.25 13.09 -11.12
N VAL A 189 10.76 12.07 -10.43
CA VAL A 189 10.99 12.12 -8.99
C VAL A 189 12.17 13.04 -8.72
N VAL A 190 11.91 14.19 -8.09
CA VAL A 190 12.95 15.17 -7.74
C VAL A 190 13.46 14.94 -6.31
N VAL A 191 12.56 14.73 -5.36
CA VAL A 191 12.85 14.52 -3.94
C VAL A 191 11.84 13.53 -3.36
N SER A 192 12.33 12.64 -2.49
CA SER A 192 11.50 11.84 -1.59
C SER A 192 11.75 12.28 -0.14
N ILE A 193 10.67 12.44 0.63
CA ILE A 193 10.72 12.82 2.05
C ILE A 193 10.16 11.67 2.87
N GLU A 194 11.00 11.08 3.72
CA GLU A 194 10.60 10.01 4.62
C GLU A 194 10.34 10.56 6.03
N PHE A 195 9.10 10.43 6.51
CA PHE A 195 8.70 10.85 7.86
C PHE A 195 8.91 9.76 8.93
N GLY A 196 9.32 8.55 8.52
CA GLY A 196 9.45 7.40 9.42
C GLY A 196 8.11 6.94 10.01
N GLU A 197 8.15 6.37 11.22
CA GLU A 197 6.95 5.89 11.91
C GLU A 197 6.16 7.04 12.53
N ILE A 198 4.94 7.27 12.05
CA ILE A 198 3.99 8.23 12.64
C ILE A 198 3.05 7.47 13.58
N LYS A 199 3.11 7.78 14.88
CA LYS A 199 2.31 7.13 15.94
C LYS A 199 0.88 7.66 16.00
N THR A 200 0.11 7.42 14.93
CA THR A 200 -1.30 7.84 14.83
C THR A 200 -2.14 6.76 14.15
N ASN A 201 -3.46 6.86 14.26
CA ASN A 201 -4.35 6.03 13.45
C ASN A 201 -4.36 6.54 12.00
N TRP A 202 -4.28 5.64 11.02
CA TRP A 202 -4.25 5.99 9.60
C TRP A 202 -5.42 6.89 9.17
N LYS A 203 -6.61 6.70 9.77
CA LYS A 203 -7.79 7.51 9.46
C LYS A 203 -7.59 8.99 9.79
N LEU A 204 -6.85 9.33 10.84
CA LEU A 204 -6.62 10.75 11.19
C LEU A 204 -5.75 11.45 10.14
N LEU A 205 -4.82 10.75 9.49
CA LEU A 205 -4.04 11.31 8.38
C LEU A 205 -4.94 11.57 7.17
N MET A 206 -5.83 10.62 6.85
CA MET A 206 -6.78 10.78 5.76
C MET A 206 -7.81 11.88 6.04
N GLU A 207 -8.41 11.88 7.23
CA GLU A 207 -9.39 12.87 7.67
C GLU A 207 -8.79 14.28 7.67
N ASN A 208 -7.54 14.45 8.12
CA ASN A 208 -6.85 15.74 8.06
C ASN A 208 -6.56 16.19 6.63
N PHE A 209 -6.23 15.28 5.71
CA PHE A 209 -5.96 15.62 4.32
C PHE A 209 -7.22 16.07 3.57
N ILE A 210 -8.38 15.49 3.88
CA ILE A 210 -9.61 15.72 3.11
C ILE A 210 -10.43 16.95 3.56
N GLU A 211 -9.90 17.78 4.45
CA GLU A 211 -10.61 18.94 5.00
C GLU A 211 -9.70 20.19 5.11
N PRO A 212 -10.23 21.39 4.83
CA PRO A 212 -9.44 22.63 4.90
C PRO A 212 -9.57 23.39 6.23
N TYR A 213 -10.41 22.94 7.15
CA TYR A 213 -10.78 23.70 8.36
C TYR A 213 -9.57 23.99 9.26
N HIS A 214 -8.60 23.07 9.33
CA HIS A 214 -7.38 23.28 10.12
C HIS A 214 -6.41 24.32 9.52
N VAL A 215 -6.52 24.63 8.23
CA VAL A 215 -5.51 25.40 7.48
C VAL A 215 -5.22 26.75 8.13
N GLN A 216 -6.27 27.49 8.51
CA GLN A 216 -6.13 28.83 9.11
C GLN A 216 -5.45 28.83 10.49
N PHE A 217 -5.45 27.67 11.17
CA PHE A 217 -4.99 27.55 12.55
C PHE A 217 -3.60 26.93 12.64
N VAL A 218 -3.34 25.90 11.83
CA VAL A 218 -2.10 25.10 11.89
C VAL A 218 -1.05 25.62 10.91
N HIS A 219 -1.46 26.09 9.73
CA HIS A 219 -0.55 26.49 8.66
C HIS A 219 -0.21 27.99 8.63
N LYS A 220 -0.32 28.68 9.77
CA LYS A 220 -0.09 30.14 9.89
C LYS A 220 1.26 30.64 9.37
N ASN A 221 2.27 29.77 9.39
CA ASN A 221 3.63 30.10 8.96
C ASN A 221 4.03 29.42 7.63
N THR A 222 3.13 28.62 7.03
CA THR A 222 3.42 27.82 5.83
C THR A 222 2.51 28.14 4.66
N THR A 223 1.34 28.72 4.89
CA THR A 223 0.45 29.25 3.84
C THR A 223 -0.33 30.47 4.33
N ASN A 224 -0.75 31.32 3.39
CA ASN A 224 -1.63 32.47 3.65
C ASN A 224 -2.99 32.32 2.96
N GLN A 225 -3.45 31.08 2.75
CA GLN A 225 -4.73 30.79 2.10
C GLN A 225 -5.86 30.78 3.14
N PRO A 226 -6.79 31.75 3.11
CA PRO A 226 -7.93 31.74 4.02
C PRO A 226 -8.91 30.63 3.63
N LEU A 227 -9.62 30.08 4.63
CA LEU A 227 -10.61 29.01 4.45
C LEU A 227 -11.74 29.39 3.48
N VAL A 228 -12.07 30.68 3.37
CA VAL A 228 -13.10 31.18 2.44
C VAL A 228 -12.77 30.88 0.98
N ASP A 229 -11.49 30.71 0.66
CA ASP A 229 -11.04 30.39 -0.70
C ASP A 229 -11.09 28.89 -1.00
N HIS A 230 -11.33 28.05 0.02
CA HIS A 230 -11.33 26.61 -0.13
C HIS A 230 -12.73 26.07 -0.40
N TYR A 231 -12.81 25.09 -1.29
CA TYR A 231 -14.00 24.27 -1.50
C TYR A 231 -13.67 22.78 -1.37
N VAL A 232 -14.67 21.99 -1.00
CA VAL A 232 -14.54 20.53 -0.90
C VAL A 232 -14.80 19.90 -2.26
N VAL A 233 -13.89 19.05 -2.71
CA VAL A 233 -14.03 18.23 -3.92
C VAL A 233 -14.69 16.91 -3.52
N SER A 234 -15.83 16.59 -4.13
CA SER A 234 -16.60 15.37 -3.83
C SER A 234 -17.30 14.81 -5.06
N ASP A 235 -17.36 13.48 -5.15
CA ASP A 235 -18.09 12.74 -6.19
C ASP A 235 -19.18 11.81 -5.61
N GLY A 236 -19.60 12.10 -4.37
CA GLY A 236 -20.31 11.15 -3.50
C GLY A 236 -19.40 10.61 -2.39
N HIS A 237 -18.08 10.70 -2.58
CA HIS A 237 -17.07 10.56 -1.53
C HIS A 237 -16.30 11.88 -1.39
N CYS A 238 -15.87 12.22 -0.17
CA CYS A 238 -14.99 13.38 0.03
C CYS A 238 -13.58 13.04 -0.48
N LEU A 239 -13.13 13.76 -1.52
CA LEU A 239 -11.86 13.51 -2.19
C LEU A 239 -10.77 14.45 -1.67
N GLY A 240 -11.15 15.63 -1.20
CA GLY A 240 -10.26 16.58 -0.57
C GLY A 240 -10.80 18.00 -0.60
N SER A 241 -9.89 18.97 -0.47
CA SER A 241 -10.20 20.39 -0.66
C SER A 241 -9.27 21.01 -1.68
N ALA A 242 -9.76 22.04 -2.36
CA ALA A 242 -9.05 22.77 -3.39
C ALA A 242 -9.28 24.27 -3.24
N VAL A 243 -8.40 25.04 -3.86
CA VAL A 243 -8.49 26.49 -4.02
C VAL A 243 -8.30 26.81 -5.50
N ASP A 244 -9.01 27.81 -6.00
CA ASP A 244 -8.79 28.27 -7.37
C ASP A 244 -7.56 29.19 -7.43
N LEU A 245 -6.65 28.91 -8.35
CA LEU A 245 -5.49 29.76 -8.59
C LEU A 245 -5.93 31.02 -9.35
N THR A 246 -5.40 32.18 -8.93
CA THR A 246 -5.51 33.43 -9.68
C THR A 246 -4.76 33.34 -11.02
N SER A 247 -5.11 34.17 -12.00
CA SER A 247 -4.42 34.19 -13.30
C SER A 247 -2.91 34.43 -13.16
N GLU A 248 -2.49 35.28 -12.22
CA GLU A 248 -1.07 35.54 -11.94
C GLU A 248 -0.36 34.29 -11.37
N GLN A 249 -1.02 33.53 -10.50
CA GLN A 249 -0.49 32.27 -9.99
C GLN A 249 -0.44 31.18 -11.05
N GLN A 250 -1.40 31.16 -11.98
CA GLN A 250 -1.41 30.24 -13.11
C GLN A 250 -0.26 30.55 -14.10
N GLU A 251 0.00 31.83 -14.38
CA GLU A 251 1.13 32.27 -15.21
C GLU A 251 2.46 31.92 -14.56
N GLN A 252 2.64 32.19 -13.26
CA GLN A 252 3.86 31.81 -12.54
C GLN A 252 4.08 30.29 -12.48
N ALA A 253 3.00 29.50 -12.39
CA ALA A 253 3.09 28.04 -12.40
C ALA A 253 3.48 27.46 -13.78
N GLN A 254 3.35 28.23 -14.86
CA GLN A 254 3.74 27.80 -16.21
C GLN A 254 5.20 28.15 -16.57
N GLU A 255 5.85 29.02 -15.79
CA GLU A 255 7.23 29.46 -16.03
C GLU A 255 8.30 28.58 -15.32
N GLY A 256 7.89 27.63 -14.47
CA GLY A 256 8.76 26.72 -13.71
C GLY A 256 8.77 25.30 -14.26
#